data_AF-A0ABD1ADB9-F1
#
_entry.id   AF-A0ABD1ADB9-F1
#
_cell.length_a   1.000
_cell.length_b   1.000
_cell.length_c   1.000
_cell.angle_alpha   90.00
_cell.angle_beta   90.00
_cell.angle_gamma   90.00
#
_symmetry.space_group_name_H-M   'P 1'
#
loop_
_entity.id
_entity.type
_entity.pdbx_description
1 polymer ?
#
loop_
_entity_poly.entity_id
_entity_poly.type
_entity_poly.pdbx_seq_one_letter_code
_entity_poly.pdbx_strand_id
1 'polypeptide(L)'
;MSSSLTLFSFFAVTFLYTSSHSFNITNILNQHNDFSKFNNLLTQTQLASTINNRQPITVLAVSNDVMSALVPGRPLDVIKKILSLHIVLDYYDEKKLKSLNGKSVILTTLFQSSGQAQGQQGFLNATVLKNGDVLIGSAGSSVQTQVVESVMSQPFNISVLHISSAIMINVRPENGPPFTPPPRSAPPPNDDDYDYDEPPSPPSPHSSAPGAGPLKATAKTSSASGVSGINSHPAFAFALVITSILWFMT
;
A
#
# COMPACT_ATOMS: atom_id res chain seq x y z
N MET A 1 -5.17 11.00 47.14
CA MET A 1 -4.24 11.15 46.00
C MET A 1 -3.84 9.82 45.34
N SER A 2 -4.11 8.65 45.94
CA SER A 2 -3.60 7.36 45.44
C SER A 2 -4.41 6.67 44.34
N SER A 3 -5.65 7.07 44.07
CA SER A 3 -6.53 6.40 43.09
C SER A 3 -6.32 6.84 41.63
N SER A 4 -5.63 7.97 41.41
CA SER A 4 -5.34 8.49 40.05
C SER A 4 -4.16 7.78 39.39
N LEU A 5 -3.20 7.33 40.21
CA LEU A 5 -1.97 6.68 39.73
C LEU A 5 -2.22 5.24 39.26
N THR A 6 -3.20 4.54 39.85
CA THR A 6 -3.57 3.17 39.46
C THR A 6 -4.35 3.14 38.15
N LEU A 7 -5.15 4.17 37.84
CA LEU A 7 -5.88 4.26 36.56
C LEU A 7 -4.94 4.51 35.36
N PHE A 8 -3.87 5.28 35.57
CA PHE A 8 -2.85 5.52 34.55
C PHE A 8 -2.00 4.26 34.27
N SER A 9 -1.77 3.43 35.29
CA SER A 9 -1.03 2.16 35.16
C SER A 9 -1.80 1.09 34.37
N PHE A 10 -3.13 1.08 34.39
CA PHE A 10 -3.94 0.13 33.61
C PHE A 10 -4.02 0.50 32.11
N PHE A 11 -3.98 1.81 31.78
CA PHE A 11 -4.01 2.28 30.39
C PHE A 11 -2.67 2.08 29.67
N ALA A 12 -1.55 2.06 30.39
CA ALA A 12 -0.23 1.84 29.82
C ALA A 12 0.04 0.37 29.40
N VAL A 13 -0.69 -0.61 29.95
CA VAL A 13 -0.45 -2.05 29.69
C VAL A 13 -1.24 -2.58 28.48
N THR A 14 -2.29 -1.88 28.03
CA THR A 14 -3.10 -2.31 26.87
C THR A 14 -2.51 -1.91 25.52
N PHE A 15 -1.45 -1.09 25.49
CA PHE A 15 -0.91 -0.54 24.23
C PHE A 15 0.22 -1.37 23.57
N LEU A 16 0.61 -2.53 24.12
CA LEU A 16 1.80 -3.25 23.65
C LEU A 16 1.57 -4.69 23.16
N TYR A 17 0.33 -5.15 23.01
CA TYR A 17 0.06 -6.44 22.34
C TYR A 17 -0.14 -6.25 20.84
N THR A 18 0.88 -5.76 20.13
CA THR A 18 0.95 -5.97 18.69
C THR A 18 1.34 -7.42 18.47
N SER A 19 0.34 -8.27 18.16
CA SER A 19 0.62 -9.64 17.70
C SER A 19 1.38 -9.57 16.37
N SER A 20 2.71 -9.59 16.43
CA SER A 20 3.57 -9.81 15.28
C SER A 20 3.35 -11.24 14.79
N HIS A 21 2.47 -11.41 13.78
CA HIS A 21 2.40 -12.67 13.05
C HIS A 21 3.56 -12.72 12.07
N SER A 22 4.69 -13.25 12.55
CA SER A 22 5.81 -13.64 11.69
C SER A 22 5.33 -14.76 10.76
N PHE A 23 5.45 -14.54 9.46
CA PHE A 23 5.15 -15.54 8.45
C PHE A 23 6.44 -16.09 7.85
N ASN A 24 6.35 -17.27 7.24
CA ASN A 24 7.43 -17.82 6.44
C ASN A 24 6.89 -18.32 5.10
N ILE A 25 7.30 -17.67 4.01
CA ILE A 25 6.82 -17.98 2.66
C ILE A 25 7.10 -19.44 2.26
N THR A 26 8.23 -20.02 2.68
CA THR A 26 8.55 -21.40 2.31
C THR A 26 7.64 -22.38 3.03
N ASN A 27 7.29 -22.09 4.30
CA ASN A 27 6.33 -22.90 5.06
C ASN A 27 4.92 -22.79 4.49
N ILE A 28 4.50 -21.57 4.11
CA ILE A 28 3.20 -21.35 3.47
C ILE A 28 3.13 -22.15 2.16
N LEU A 29 4.11 -21.99 1.26
CA LEU A 29 4.11 -22.68 -0.02
C LEU A 29 4.30 -24.21 0.10
N ASN A 30 4.95 -24.70 1.15
CA ASN A 30 5.09 -26.15 1.40
C ASN A 30 3.75 -26.84 1.70
N GLN A 31 2.71 -26.09 2.09
CA GLN A 31 1.36 -26.65 2.26
C GLN A 31 0.66 -26.89 0.92
N HIS A 32 1.23 -26.41 -0.19
CA HIS A 32 0.65 -26.43 -1.53
C HIS A 32 1.65 -27.03 -2.53
N ASN A 33 1.53 -28.34 -2.79
CA ASN A 33 2.47 -29.08 -3.65
C ASN A 33 2.59 -28.52 -5.07
N ASP A 34 1.54 -27.86 -5.58
CA ASP A 34 1.47 -27.23 -6.90
C ASP A 34 2.44 -26.07 -7.09
N PHE A 35 3.03 -25.54 -6.01
CA PHE A 35 4.01 -24.44 -6.04
C PHE A 35 5.42 -24.87 -5.59
N SER A 36 5.68 -26.17 -5.45
CA SER A 36 6.97 -26.67 -4.94
C SER A 36 8.18 -26.21 -5.76
N LYS A 37 8.09 -26.15 -7.10
CA LYS A 37 9.18 -25.64 -7.96
C LYS A 37 9.41 -24.15 -7.76
N PHE A 38 8.33 -23.37 -7.65
CA PHE A 38 8.41 -21.94 -7.37
C PHE A 38 9.06 -21.70 -5.99
N ASN A 39 8.63 -22.42 -4.96
CA ASN A 39 9.18 -22.34 -3.61
C ASN A 39 10.68 -22.70 -3.57
N ASN A 40 11.07 -23.76 -4.28
CA ASN A 40 12.46 -24.17 -4.37
C ASN A 40 13.34 -23.07 -5.01
N LEU A 41 12.86 -22.43 -6.08
CA LEU A 41 13.60 -21.35 -6.72
C LEU A 41 13.65 -20.07 -5.87
N LEU A 42 12.59 -19.73 -5.12
CA LEU A 42 12.66 -18.64 -4.14
C LEU A 42 13.77 -18.89 -3.11
N THR A 43 13.95 -20.14 -2.71
CA THR A 43 15.01 -20.54 -1.78
C THR A 43 16.39 -20.44 -2.43
N GLN A 44 16.58 -21.04 -3.61
CA GLN A 44 17.87 -21.01 -4.34
C GLN A 44 18.33 -19.58 -4.67
N THR A 45 17.40 -18.69 -4.98
CA THR A 45 17.69 -17.28 -5.34
C THR A 45 17.82 -16.35 -4.12
N GLN A 46 17.63 -16.87 -2.91
CA GLN A 46 17.54 -16.14 -1.64
C GLN A 46 16.39 -15.13 -1.52
N LEU A 47 15.43 -15.17 -2.45
CA LEU A 47 14.23 -14.34 -2.38
C LEU A 47 13.32 -14.75 -1.22
N ALA A 48 13.31 -16.02 -0.82
CA ALA A 48 12.57 -16.48 0.35
C ALA A 48 12.96 -15.69 1.62
N SER A 49 14.26 -15.50 1.87
CA SER A 49 14.74 -14.70 3.00
C SER A 49 14.34 -13.23 2.84
N THR A 50 14.40 -12.69 1.63
CA THR A 50 14.00 -11.30 1.35
C THR A 50 12.52 -11.06 1.64
N ILE A 51 11.66 -12.02 1.24
CA ILE A 51 10.21 -11.98 1.48
C ILE A 51 9.92 -12.06 2.98
N ASN A 52 10.55 -12.99 3.69
CA ASN A 52 10.32 -13.22 5.12
C ASN A 52 10.73 -12.03 6.02
N ASN A 53 11.60 -11.14 5.53
CA ASN A 53 12.06 -9.96 6.24
C ASN A 53 11.36 -8.66 5.80
N ARG A 54 10.28 -8.76 5.01
CA ARG A 54 9.54 -7.59 4.51
C ARG A 54 8.07 -7.68 4.87
N GLN A 55 7.52 -6.56 5.31
CA GLN A 55 6.10 -6.44 5.61
C GLN A 55 5.64 -5.00 5.33
N PRO A 56 4.53 -4.79 4.61
CA PRO A 56 3.70 -5.79 3.93
C PRO A 56 4.35 -6.38 2.66
N ILE A 57 3.87 -7.55 2.20
CA ILE A 57 4.30 -8.17 0.95
C ILE A 57 3.16 -8.93 0.26
N THR A 58 3.16 -8.98 -1.08
CA THR A 58 2.29 -9.87 -1.85
C THR A 58 3.13 -10.73 -2.80
N VAL A 59 2.91 -12.04 -2.79
CA VAL A 59 3.63 -13.00 -3.63
C VAL A 59 2.69 -13.55 -4.69
N LEU A 60 3.04 -13.35 -5.96
CA LEU A 60 2.34 -13.93 -7.10
C LEU A 60 2.93 -15.32 -7.39
N ALA A 61 2.28 -16.35 -6.87
CA ALA A 61 2.70 -17.74 -6.99
C ALA A 61 2.36 -18.30 -8.39
N VAL A 62 3.28 -19.08 -8.93
CA VAL A 62 3.18 -19.69 -10.26
C VAL A 62 3.26 -21.20 -10.13
N SER A 63 2.35 -21.92 -10.78
CA SER A 63 2.26 -23.38 -10.71
C SER A 63 3.51 -24.08 -11.26
N ASN A 64 3.70 -25.34 -10.83
CA ASN A 64 4.82 -26.17 -11.26
C ASN A 64 4.89 -26.32 -12.78
N ASP A 65 3.76 -26.43 -13.48
CA ASP A 65 3.72 -26.62 -14.93
C ASP A 65 4.31 -25.41 -15.65
N VAL A 66 3.86 -24.21 -15.27
CA VAL A 66 4.35 -22.95 -15.83
C VAL A 66 5.83 -22.75 -15.50
N MET A 67 6.26 -23.05 -14.26
CA MET A 67 7.68 -22.97 -13.88
C MET A 67 8.54 -23.97 -14.65
N SER A 68 8.02 -25.16 -14.95
CA SER A 68 8.75 -26.18 -15.72
C SER A 68 9.03 -25.75 -17.15
N ALA A 69 8.12 -24.99 -17.76
CA ALA A 69 8.32 -24.40 -19.08
C ALA A 69 9.24 -23.17 -19.03
N LEU A 70 9.22 -22.42 -17.93
CA LEU A 70 9.99 -21.18 -17.78
C LEU A 70 11.48 -21.44 -17.55
N VAL A 71 11.84 -22.39 -16.68
CA VAL A 71 13.21 -22.53 -16.15
C VAL A 71 14.26 -23.03 -17.14
N PRO A 72 13.99 -24.03 -18.02
CA PRO A 72 15.02 -24.62 -18.86
C PRO A 72 15.77 -23.60 -19.72
N GLY A 73 17.10 -23.72 -19.76
CA GLY A 73 17.96 -22.88 -20.59
C GLY A 73 18.19 -21.44 -20.08
N ARG A 74 17.68 -21.07 -18.89
CA ARG A 74 17.90 -19.74 -18.31
C ARG A 74 18.88 -19.78 -17.14
N PRO A 75 19.79 -18.79 -17.02
CA PRO A 75 20.66 -18.67 -15.87
C PRO A 75 19.87 -18.25 -14.62
N LEU A 76 20.37 -18.65 -13.45
CA LEU A 76 19.71 -18.41 -12.17
C LEU A 76 19.50 -16.91 -11.88
N ASP A 77 20.40 -16.04 -12.35
CA ASP A 77 20.26 -14.59 -12.21
C ASP A 77 19.05 -14.04 -12.98
N VAL A 78 18.77 -14.56 -14.17
CA VAL A 78 17.57 -14.17 -14.94
C VAL A 78 16.32 -14.67 -14.25
N ILE A 79 16.35 -15.90 -13.73
CA ILE A 79 15.24 -16.48 -12.95
C ILE A 79 14.99 -15.62 -11.70
N LYS A 80 16.02 -15.20 -10.97
CA LYS A 80 15.91 -14.33 -9.81
C LYS A 80 15.24 -12.99 -10.16
N LYS A 81 15.61 -12.36 -11.28
CA LYS A 81 14.96 -11.12 -11.73
C LYS A 81 13.48 -11.33 -12.07
N ILE A 82 13.16 -12.42 -12.77
CA ILE A 82 11.76 -12.81 -13.07
C ILE A 82 10.99 -13.02 -11.77
N LEU A 83 11.50 -13.81 -10.83
CA LEU A 83 10.83 -14.05 -9.54
C LEU A 83 10.69 -12.77 -8.70
N SER A 84 11.67 -11.87 -8.76
CA SER A 84 11.59 -10.56 -8.09
C SER A 84 10.47 -9.69 -8.64
N LEU A 85 10.09 -9.86 -9.92
CA LEU A 85 8.93 -9.18 -10.51
C LEU A 85 7.61 -9.74 -9.96
N HIS A 86 7.58 -11.00 -9.53
CA HIS A 86 6.39 -11.64 -8.97
C HIS A 86 6.16 -11.28 -7.49
N ILE A 87 7.00 -10.45 -6.89
CA ILE A 87 6.92 -10.10 -5.48
C ILE A 87 6.64 -8.61 -5.36
N VAL A 88 5.42 -8.27 -4.94
CA VAL A 88 4.92 -6.90 -4.80
C VAL A 88 5.17 -6.40 -3.38
N LEU A 89 5.61 -5.15 -3.26
CA LEU A 89 6.07 -4.51 -2.01
C LEU A 89 4.95 -3.95 -1.12
N ASP A 90 3.70 -4.28 -1.42
CA ASP A 90 2.53 -3.82 -0.68
C ASP A 90 1.53 -4.99 -0.60
N TYR A 91 0.57 -4.89 0.32
CA TYR A 91 -0.43 -5.91 0.57
C TYR A 91 -1.58 -5.78 -0.44
N TYR A 92 -1.82 -6.83 -1.22
CA TYR A 92 -2.95 -6.97 -2.13
C TYR A 92 -3.46 -8.39 -2.03
N ASP A 93 -4.63 -8.56 -1.39
CA ASP A 93 -5.39 -9.79 -1.49
C ASP A 93 -6.45 -9.66 -2.59
N GLU A 94 -7.11 -10.79 -2.88
CA GLU A 94 -8.15 -10.87 -3.90
C GLU A 94 -9.29 -9.86 -3.64
N LYS A 95 -9.64 -9.64 -2.37
CA LYS A 95 -10.71 -8.70 -1.98
C LYS A 95 -10.32 -7.25 -2.26
N LYS A 96 -9.11 -6.84 -1.85
CA LYS A 96 -8.56 -5.50 -2.09
C LYS A 96 -8.44 -5.23 -3.59
N LEU A 97 -7.96 -6.19 -4.37
CA LEU A 97 -7.88 -6.04 -5.82
C LEU A 97 -9.27 -5.88 -6.44
N LYS A 98 -10.23 -6.76 -6.13
CA LYS A 98 -11.60 -6.67 -6.65
C LYS A 98 -12.32 -5.37 -6.27
N SER A 99 -11.97 -4.76 -5.13
CA SER A 99 -12.53 -3.48 -4.67
C SER A 99 -12.12 -2.26 -5.50
N LEU A 100 -11.20 -2.42 -6.45
CA LEU A 100 -10.79 -1.34 -7.36
C LEU A 100 -11.89 -0.96 -8.37
N ASN A 101 -12.99 -1.73 -8.45
CA ASN A 101 -14.22 -1.41 -9.20
C ASN A 101 -13.97 -0.96 -10.65
N GLY A 102 -13.27 -1.78 -11.43
CA GLY A 102 -12.98 -1.49 -12.84
C GLY A 102 -11.80 -0.55 -13.08
N LYS A 103 -11.07 -0.17 -12.02
CA LYS A 103 -9.84 0.61 -12.12
C LYS A 103 -8.62 -0.29 -12.25
N SER A 104 -7.52 0.36 -12.61
CA SER A 104 -6.19 -0.25 -12.64
C SER A 104 -5.30 0.39 -11.58
N VAL A 105 -4.35 -0.39 -11.06
CA VAL A 105 -3.35 0.07 -10.09
C VAL A 105 -1.96 -0.40 -10.51
N ILE A 106 -0.98 0.48 -10.35
CA ILE A 106 0.43 0.16 -10.57
C ILE A 106 1.01 -0.41 -9.26
N LEU A 107 1.63 -1.57 -9.35
CA LEU A 107 2.23 -2.30 -8.24
C LEU A 107 3.75 -2.25 -8.34
N THR A 108 4.40 -1.77 -7.28
CA THR A 108 5.87 -1.77 -7.18
C THR A 108 6.36 -3.14 -6.72
N THR A 109 7.37 -3.70 -7.40
CA THR A 109 7.90 -5.03 -7.11
C THR A 109 9.30 -5.01 -6.51
N LEU A 110 9.75 -6.16 -6.00
CA LEU A 110 11.15 -6.32 -5.58
C LEU A 110 12.12 -6.04 -6.74
N PHE A 111 11.76 -6.40 -7.97
CA PHE A 111 12.60 -6.13 -9.14
C PHE A 111 12.79 -4.62 -9.38
N GLN A 112 11.77 -3.80 -9.11
CA GLN A 112 11.95 -2.34 -9.13
C GLN A 112 12.89 -1.88 -8.02
N SER A 113 12.67 -2.36 -6.78
CA SER A 113 13.47 -1.92 -5.63
C SER A 113 14.92 -2.39 -5.65
N SER A 114 15.27 -3.38 -6.47
CA SER A 114 16.64 -3.85 -6.63
C SER A 114 17.52 -2.88 -7.42
N GLY A 115 16.92 -1.88 -8.09
CA GLY A 115 17.63 -0.95 -8.97
C GLY A 115 18.07 -1.56 -10.31
N GLN A 116 17.77 -2.84 -10.56
CA GLN A 116 18.12 -3.51 -11.83
C GLN A 116 17.06 -3.30 -12.93
N ALA A 117 15.84 -2.93 -12.55
CA ALA A 117 14.78 -2.65 -13.51
C ALA A 117 15.04 -1.36 -14.30
N GLN A 118 14.75 -1.40 -15.60
CA GLN A 118 14.82 -0.23 -16.47
C GLN A 118 13.41 0.29 -16.76
N GLY A 119 13.19 1.59 -16.58
CA GLY A 119 11.89 2.22 -16.83
C GLY A 119 10.74 1.53 -16.06
N GLN A 120 9.75 1.02 -16.79
CA GLN A 120 8.55 0.40 -16.20
C GLN A 120 8.66 -1.13 -15.99
N GLN A 121 9.81 -1.74 -16.26
CA GLN A 121 9.96 -3.20 -16.19
C GLN A 121 9.78 -3.78 -14.80
N GLY A 122 10.04 -3.00 -13.74
CA GLY A 122 9.87 -3.39 -12.35
C GLY A 122 8.47 -3.18 -11.80
N PHE A 123 7.54 -2.68 -12.61
CA PHE A 123 6.17 -2.42 -12.17
C PHE A 123 5.21 -3.40 -12.82
N LEU A 124 4.19 -3.79 -12.06
CA LEU A 124 3.04 -4.51 -12.60
C LEU A 124 1.84 -3.56 -12.68
N ASN A 125 0.94 -3.84 -13.61
CA ASN A 125 -0.35 -3.20 -13.68
C ASN A 125 -1.42 -4.27 -13.38
N ALA A 126 -2.21 -4.04 -12.33
CA ALA A 126 -3.34 -4.88 -11.97
C ALA A 126 -4.64 -4.18 -12.37
N THR A 127 -5.44 -4.82 -13.20
CA THR A 127 -6.70 -4.29 -13.76
C THR A 127 -7.85 -5.21 -13.38
N VAL A 128 -8.92 -4.63 -12.84
CA VAL A 128 -10.17 -5.36 -12.58
C VAL A 128 -11.06 -5.26 -13.82
N LEU A 129 -11.46 -6.41 -14.35
CA LEU A 129 -12.42 -6.51 -15.44
C LEU A 129 -13.85 -6.32 -14.92
N LYS A 130 -14.78 -6.02 -15.84
CA LYS A 130 -16.20 -5.82 -15.51
C LYS A 130 -16.87 -7.05 -14.90
N ASN A 131 -16.35 -8.25 -15.20
CA ASN A 131 -16.82 -9.52 -14.64
C ASN A 131 -16.26 -9.81 -13.24
N GLY A 132 -15.37 -8.95 -12.71
CA GLY A 132 -14.74 -9.11 -11.40
C GLY A 132 -13.41 -9.87 -11.42
N ASP A 133 -12.96 -10.34 -12.58
CA ASP A 133 -11.64 -10.98 -12.71
C ASP A 133 -10.53 -9.94 -12.60
N VAL A 134 -9.39 -10.36 -12.05
CA VAL A 134 -8.22 -9.50 -11.90
C VAL A 134 -7.14 -9.97 -12.87
N LEU A 135 -6.74 -9.09 -13.78
CA LEU A 135 -5.62 -9.30 -14.68
C LEU A 135 -4.40 -8.52 -14.16
N ILE A 136 -3.24 -9.17 -14.15
CA ILE A 136 -1.96 -8.57 -13.76
C ILE A 136 -1.01 -8.73 -14.94
N GLY A 137 -0.28 -7.68 -15.31
CA GLY A 137 0.76 -7.74 -16.35
C GLY A 137 1.91 -6.82 -16.01
N SER A 138 3.02 -6.92 -16.76
CA SER A 138 4.07 -5.90 -16.65
C SER A 138 3.52 -4.56 -17.14
N ALA A 139 3.78 -3.46 -16.43
CA ALA A 139 3.23 -2.14 -16.76
C ALA A 139 3.63 -1.63 -18.17
N GLY A 140 4.72 -2.14 -18.73
CA GLY A 140 5.18 -1.84 -20.09
C GLY A 140 4.85 -2.90 -21.14
N SER A 141 3.96 -3.87 -20.86
CA SER A 141 3.60 -4.96 -21.77
C SER A 141 2.09 -5.10 -21.92
N SER A 142 1.64 -5.58 -23.08
CA SER A 142 0.24 -5.97 -23.32
C SER A 142 -0.09 -7.37 -22.79
N VAL A 143 0.93 -8.15 -22.41
CA VAL A 143 0.75 -9.51 -21.89
C VAL A 143 0.30 -9.43 -20.43
N GLN A 144 -0.87 -10.01 -20.17
CA GLN A 144 -1.48 -10.08 -18.84
C GLN A 144 -1.77 -11.55 -18.48
N THR A 145 -1.86 -11.80 -17.18
CA THR A 145 -2.15 -13.09 -16.55
C THR A 145 -3.27 -12.90 -15.52
N GLN A 146 -4.08 -13.91 -15.31
CA GLN A 146 -5.24 -13.81 -14.42
C GLN A 146 -4.86 -14.25 -13.01
N VAL A 147 -5.35 -13.55 -12.00
CA VAL A 147 -5.37 -14.05 -10.62
C VAL A 147 -6.43 -15.12 -10.52
N VAL A 148 -6.01 -16.36 -10.30
CA VAL A 148 -6.89 -17.54 -10.25
C VAL A 148 -7.55 -17.66 -8.89
N GLU A 149 -6.76 -17.54 -7.82
CA GLU A 149 -7.23 -17.74 -6.44
C GLU A 149 -6.28 -17.13 -5.41
N SER A 150 -6.79 -16.89 -4.19
CA SER A 150 -5.99 -16.59 -3.01
C SER A 150 -5.53 -17.88 -2.32
N VAL A 151 -4.23 -18.16 -2.39
CA VAL A 151 -3.59 -19.31 -1.70
C VAL A 151 -3.50 -19.06 -0.19
N MET A 152 -3.10 -17.85 0.20
CA MET A 152 -2.97 -17.43 1.59
C MET A 152 -3.22 -15.93 1.71
N SER A 153 -3.92 -15.51 2.76
CA SER A 153 -4.13 -14.09 3.05
C SER A 153 -4.06 -13.85 4.55
N GLN A 154 -3.04 -13.13 4.98
CA GLN A 154 -2.87 -12.64 6.34
C GLN A 154 -2.86 -11.10 6.29
N PRO A 155 -4.00 -10.44 6.61
CA PRO A 155 -4.16 -9.00 6.49
C PRO A 155 -3.01 -8.21 7.10
N PHE A 156 -2.56 -7.18 6.37
CA PHE A 156 -1.46 -6.28 6.73
C PHE A 156 -0.06 -6.92 6.77
N ASN A 157 0.05 -8.22 6.46
CA ASN A 157 1.30 -8.96 6.59
C ASN A 157 1.74 -9.54 5.24
N ILE A 158 1.05 -10.60 4.79
CA ILE A 158 1.36 -11.30 3.54
C ILE A 158 0.09 -11.73 2.82
N SER A 159 0.08 -11.60 1.49
CA SER A 159 -0.86 -12.32 0.63
C SER A 159 -0.09 -13.15 -0.40
N VAL A 160 -0.61 -14.34 -0.70
CA VAL A 160 -0.10 -15.22 -1.75
C VAL A 160 -1.24 -15.47 -2.72
N LEU A 161 -1.06 -15.01 -3.96
CA LEU A 161 -2.05 -15.10 -5.03
C LEU A 161 -1.53 -16.01 -6.13
N HIS A 162 -2.31 -17.00 -6.53
CA HIS A 162 -1.98 -17.85 -7.68
C HIS A 162 -2.33 -17.10 -8.97
N ILE A 163 -1.37 -17.02 -9.89
CA ILE A 163 -1.57 -16.45 -11.23
C ILE A 163 -1.49 -17.53 -12.32
N SER A 164 -2.28 -17.39 -13.38
CA SER A 164 -2.44 -18.41 -14.43
C SER A 164 -1.20 -18.61 -15.32
N SER A 165 -0.28 -17.65 -15.33
CA SER A 165 0.92 -17.61 -16.17
C SER A 165 1.97 -16.70 -15.59
N ALA A 166 3.25 -16.99 -15.85
CA ALA A 166 4.38 -16.20 -15.36
C ALA A 166 4.53 -14.88 -16.13
N ILE A 167 4.88 -13.81 -15.40
CA ILE A 167 5.14 -12.49 -15.98
C ILE A 167 6.63 -12.36 -16.29
N MET A 168 6.95 -12.08 -17.55
CA MET A 168 8.33 -11.97 -18.02
C MET A 168 8.86 -10.55 -17.89
N ILE A 169 10.16 -10.43 -17.58
CA ILE A 169 10.90 -9.19 -17.76
C ILE A 169 11.29 -9.07 -19.25
N ASN A 170 11.07 -7.90 -19.84
CA ASN A 170 11.61 -7.60 -21.16
C ASN A 170 13.11 -7.31 -21.03
N VAL A 171 13.94 -8.34 -21.07
CA VAL A 171 15.40 -8.19 -21.06
C VAL A 171 15.82 -7.62 -22.41
N ARG A 172 16.00 -6.30 -22.48
CA ARG A 172 16.77 -5.72 -23.58
C ARG A 172 18.25 -6.09 -23.34
N PRO A 173 19.01 -6.48 -24.37
CA PRO A 173 20.45 -6.60 -24.25
C PRO A 173 21.02 -5.29 -23.70
N GLU A 174 21.93 -5.39 -22.73
CA GLU A 174 22.58 -4.28 -22.01
C GLU A 174 23.23 -3.24 -22.94
N ASN A 175 23.43 -3.57 -24.22
CA ASN A 175 24.01 -2.72 -25.26
C ASN A 175 22.97 -1.96 -26.13
N GLY A 176 21.70 -1.91 -25.75
CA GLY A 176 20.71 -1.09 -26.44
C GLY A 176 20.84 0.40 -26.07
N PRO A 177 20.57 1.36 -26.99
CA PRO A 177 20.56 2.78 -26.63
C PRO A 177 19.65 3.03 -25.42
N PRO A 178 20.07 3.87 -24.46
CA PRO A 178 19.33 4.11 -23.23
C PRO A 178 17.87 4.50 -23.55
N PHE A 179 16.93 4.03 -22.74
CA PHE A 179 15.56 4.53 -22.81
C PHE A 179 15.61 6.02 -22.47
N THR A 180 15.49 6.86 -23.49
CA THR A 180 15.24 8.28 -23.27
C THR A 180 13.86 8.38 -22.63
N PRO A 181 13.72 8.95 -21.43
CA PRO A 181 12.39 9.30 -20.94
C PRO A 181 11.72 10.18 -22.00
N PRO A 182 10.39 10.06 -22.21
CA PRO A 182 9.69 10.98 -23.09
C PRO A 182 10.05 12.41 -22.66
N PRO A 183 10.26 13.36 -23.61
CA PRO A 183 10.60 14.72 -23.27
C PRO A 183 9.60 15.22 -22.24
N ARG A 184 10.08 15.61 -21.06
CA ARG A 184 9.27 16.37 -20.12
C ARG A 184 8.80 17.58 -20.91
N SER A 185 7.50 17.75 -21.09
CA SER A 185 6.94 18.92 -21.76
C SER A 185 7.65 20.15 -21.20
N ALA A 186 8.33 20.89 -22.07
CA ALA A 186 9.08 22.06 -21.66
C ALA A 186 8.15 23.01 -20.89
N PRO A 187 8.61 23.67 -19.82
CA PRO A 187 7.94 24.87 -19.35
C PRO A 187 7.79 25.82 -20.56
N PRO A 188 6.68 26.57 -20.66
CA PRO A 188 6.57 27.58 -21.71
C PRO A 188 7.78 28.54 -21.63
N PRO A 189 8.24 29.09 -22.77
CA PRO A 189 9.37 30.01 -22.80
C PRO A 189 9.14 31.16 -21.83
N ASN A 190 10.13 31.43 -20.97
CA ASN A 190 10.23 32.70 -20.28
C ASN A 190 10.56 33.74 -21.35
N ASP A 191 9.59 34.60 -21.68
CA ASP A 191 9.87 35.87 -22.33
C ASP A 191 10.50 36.78 -21.25
N ASP A 192 11.82 36.74 -21.16
CA ASP A 192 12.61 37.67 -20.37
C ASP A 192 12.66 39.02 -21.11
N ASP A 193 11.59 39.81 -21.04
CA ASP A 193 11.67 41.26 -21.24
C ASP A 193 10.53 41.98 -20.49
N TYR A 194 10.58 41.94 -19.16
CA TYR A 194 9.95 42.95 -18.32
C TYR A 194 10.93 43.34 -17.22
N ASP A 195 11.43 44.56 -17.32
CA ASP A 195 12.06 45.32 -16.24
C ASP A 195 11.08 45.37 -15.07
N TYR A 196 11.33 44.57 -14.03
CA TYR A 196 10.53 44.60 -12.81
C TYR A 196 11.15 45.63 -11.87
N ASP A 197 10.59 46.84 -11.86
CA ASP A 197 10.66 47.70 -10.67
C ASP A 197 10.13 46.90 -9.47
N GLU A 198 10.96 46.77 -8.44
CA GLU A 198 10.67 46.05 -7.21
C GLU A 198 9.38 46.62 -6.55
N PRO A 199 8.30 45.84 -6.39
CA PRO A 199 7.12 46.30 -5.69
C PRO A 199 7.41 46.42 -4.18
N PRO A 200 6.93 47.48 -3.50
CA PRO A 200 7.26 47.71 -2.09
C PRO A 200 6.72 46.60 -1.19
N SER A 201 7.53 46.22 -0.20
CA SER A 201 7.21 45.22 0.82
C SER A 201 5.93 45.56 1.62
N PRO A 202 5.09 44.58 1.96
CA PRO A 202 3.90 44.80 2.78
C PRO A 202 4.28 45.08 4.25
N PRO A 203 3.61 46.03 4.93
CA PRO A 203 3.90 46.35 6.31
C PRO A 203 3.34 45.31 7.30
N SER A 204 4.15 44.96 8.30
CA SER A 204 3.80 44.10 9.45
C SER A 204 2.75 44.76 10.37
N PRO A 205 1.75 44.02 10.90
CA PRO A 205 0.84 44.58 11.89
C PRO A 205 1.42 44.49 13.31
N HIS A 206 1.85 45.63 13.84
CA HIS A 206 1.87 45.88 15.29
C HIS A 206 0.54 46.53 15.68
N SER A 207 -0.24 45.92 16.57
CA SER A 207 -1.33 46.60 17.28
C SER A 207 -0.91 46.90 18.71
N SER A 208 -0.81 48.19 19.03
CA SER A 208 -0.82 48.74 20.38
C SER A 208 -2.13 49.53 20.58
N ALA A 209 -2.81 49.32 21.71
CA ALA A 209 -4.00 50.05 22.21
C ALA A 209 -3.63 51.48 22.71
N PRO A 210 -4.46 52.26 23.45
CA PRO A 210 -5.94 52.41 23.59
C PRO A 210 -6.43 53.91 23.52
N GLY A 211 -7.75 54.19 23.63
CA GLY A 211 -8.23 55.45 24.27
C GLY A 211 -9.61 56.03 23.90
N ALA A 212 -10.62 55.76 24.76
CA ALA A 212 -11.78 56.57 25.23
C ALA A 212 -12.40 57.68 24.33
N GLY A 213 -13.69 57.66 23.92
CA GLY A 213 -14.96 57.70 24.68
C GLY A 213 -15.74 59.01 24.30
N PRO A 214 -16.98 59.32 24.74
CA PRO A 214 -18.14 58.48 25.09
C PRO A 214 -19.54 59.01 24.58
N LEU A 215 -20.62 58.26 24.90
CA LEU A 215 -22.05 58.63 25.11
C LEU A 215 -23.16 58.37 24.03
N LYS A 216 -23.93 57.28 24.28
CA LYS A 216 -25.35 57.20 24.74
C LYS A 216 -26.55 57.16 23.74
N ALA A 217 -27.35 56.09 23.93
CA ALA A 217 -28.80 55.85 23.66
C ALA A 217 -29.26 55.75 22.18
N THR A 218 -30.19 54.89 21.74
CA THR A 218 -31.45 54.42 22.37
C THR A 218 -31.99 53.16 21.64
N ALA A 219 -32.71 52.31 22.39
CA ALA A 219 -33.70 51.26 22.06
C ALA A 219 -34.16 50.97 20.60
N LYS A 220 -34.45 49.68 20.28
CA LYS A 220 -35.82 49.06 20.30
C LYS A 220 -35.90 47.72 19.51
N THR A 221 -36.19 46.65 20.25
CA THR A 221 -37.19 45.55 20.01
C THR A 221 -37.54 45.04 18.61
N SER A 222 -37.38 43.72 18.37
CA SER A 222 -38.45 42.70 18.13
C SER A 222 -37.87 41.44 17.42
N SER A 223 -37.92 40.26 18.05
CA SER A 223 -38.86 39.12 17.83
C SER A 223 -38.77 38.49 16.42
N ALA A 224 -38.80 37.17 16.17
CA ALA A 224 -39.11 35.98 16.97
C ALA A 224 -38.70 34.69 16.21
N SER A 225 -38.60 33.58 16.96
CA SER A 225 -38.87 32.16 16.61
C SER A 225 -38.13 31.49 15.44
N GLY A 226 -37.64 30.25 15.52
CA GLY A 226 -37.68 29.21 16.56
C GLY A 226 -37.39 27.81 15.95
N VAL A 227 -36.83 26.90 16.78
CA VAL A 227 -36.89 25.41 16.75
C VAL A 227 -36.25 24.67 15.54
N SER A 228 -35.19 23.84 15.67
CA SER A 228 -34.91 22.57 16.41
C SER A 228 -35.33 21.25 15.74
N GLY A 229 -34.40 20.28 15.76
CA GLY A 229 -34.50 18.85 15.40
C GLY A 229 -33.27 18.45 14.55
N ILE A 230 -32.13 17.90 15.03
CA ILE A 230 -31.74 16.75 15.88
C ILE A 230 -32.27 15.36 15.47
N ASN A 231 -31.29 14.43 15.37
CA ASN A 231 -31.33 12.94 15.32
C ASN A 231 -31.28 12.29 13.93
N SER A 232 -30.49 11.24 13.68
CA SER A 232 -29.57 10.45 14.53
C SER A 232 -28.77 9.47 13.65
N HIS A 233 -27.50 9.21 14.00
CA HIS A 233 -26.66 8.13 13.48
C HIS A 233 -26.62 6.97 14.51
N PRO A 234 -26.71 5.68 14.11
CA PRO A 234 -26.49 4.58 15.05
C PRO A 234 -25.00 4.21 15.09
N ALA A 235 -24.32 4.54 16.19
CA ALA A 235 -23.03 3.95 16.54
C ALA A 235 -23.28 2.71 17.40
N PHE A 236 -22.99 1.53 16.85
CA PHE A 236 -23.03 0.26 17.57
C PHE A 236 -21.85 0.19 18.55
N ALA A 237 -22.14 0.35 19.84
CA ALA A 237 -21.19 0.12 20.93
C ALA A 237 -21.13 -1.37 21.27
N PHE A 238 -19.96 -1.98 21.10
CA PHE A 238 -19.64 -3.30 21.64
C PHE A 238 -19.21 -3.16 23.11
N ALA A 239 -20.05 -3.62 24.04
CA ALA A 239 -19.70 -3.77 25.44
C ALA A 239 -19.02 -5.14 25.65
N LEU A 240 -17.71 -5.14 25.90
CA LEU A 240 -16.98 -6.31 26.38
C LEU A 240 -16.95 -6.27 27.92
N VAL A 241 -17.84 -7.04 28.54
CA VAL A 241 -17.79 -7.37 29.96
C VAL A 241 -16.89 -8.59 30.11
N ILE A 242 -15.69 -8.41 30.66
CA ILE A 242 -14.83 -9.52 31.07
C ILE A 242 -14.79 -9.53 32.59
N THR A 243 -15.69 -10.31 33.19
CA THR A 243 -15.64 -10.64 34.61
C THR A 243 -14.60 -11.74 34.82
N SER A 244 -13.50 -11.38 35.47
CA SER A 244 -12.53 -12.31 36.03
C SER A 244 -13.17 -13.15 37.13
N ILE A 245 -13.19 -14.47 36.98
CA ILE A 245 -13.45 -15.40 38.08
C ILE A 245 -12.25 -16.35 38.17
N LEU A 246 -11.36 -16.04 39.11
CA LEU A 246 -10.38 -16.98 39.65
C LEU A 246 -11.16 -18.11 40.35
N TRP A 247 -11.02 -19.35 39.89
CA TRP A 247 -11.26 -20.51 40.74
C TRP A 247 -9.91 -21.11 41.15
N PHE A 248 -9.71 -21.07 42.47
CA PHE A 248 -8.70 -21.80 43.23
C PHE A 248 -9.20 -23.24 43.45
N MET A 249 -8.28 -24.15 43.81
CA MET A 249 -8.42 -25.58 44.17
C MET A 249 -8.30 -26.52 42.96
N THR A 250 -7.35 -27.45 42.90
CA THR A 250 -6.85 -28.38 43.94
C THR A 250 -5.38 -28.70 43.70
#